data_AF-A0A369W3F1-F1
#
_entry.id   AF-A0A369W3F1-F1
#
_cell.length_a   1.000
_cell.length_b   1.000
_cell.length_c   1.000
_cell.angle_alpha   90.00
_cell.angle_beta   90.00
_cell.angle_gamma   90.00
#
_symmetry.space_group_name_H-M   'P 1'
#
loop_
_entity.id
_entity.type
_entity.pdbx_description
1 polymer ?
#
loop_
_entity_poly.entity_id
_entity_poly.type
_entity_poly.pdbx_seq_one_letter_code
_entity_poly.pdbx_strand_id
1 'polypeptide(L)'
;MADRANFNKSVKHIASDRREEMGKFIAHLKTLTPDEFLRLPRRDLERLTMTQYAEVAAAICPGLDLRPPTDEPEPEPSRKPTRRSPSLRRSSMASVAASVIVAVALALTGPIVGKYSAETELVRPTYIGSWPRCARLNESIDGCVYVPRQHLPWNYVAHLLGIDIAELRDLNYHLPASHVPAGEKIIVWRDLGRLEN
;
A
#
# COMPACT_ATOMS: atom_id res chain seq x y z
N MET A 1 34.60 -3.18 23.38
CA MET A 1 34.51 -2.24 22.23
C MET A 1 34.80 -2.91 20.88
N ALA A 2 35.70 -3.91 20.82
CA ALA A 2 36.01 -4.65 19.58
C ALA A 2 34.79 -5.34 18.92
N ASP A 3 33.88 -5.91 19.71
CA ASP A 3 32.70 -6.63 19.19
C ASP A 3 31.74 -5.73 18.41
N ARG A 4 31.57 -4.47 18.85
CA ARG A 4 30.71 -3.50 18.16
C ARG A 4 31.31 -3.05 16.83
N ALA A 5 32.64 -2.92 16.75
CA ALA A 5 33.33 -2.59 15.50
C ALA A 5 33.22 -3.74 14.48
N ASN A 6 33.39 -4.98 14.94
CA ASN A 6 33.24 -6.18 14.11
C ASN A 6 31.80 -6.35 13.63
N PHE A 7 30.81 -6.17 14.51
CA PHE A 7 29.40 -6.19 14.13
C PHE A 7 29.08 -5.14 13.05
N ASN A 8 29.53 -3.89 13.24
CA ASN A 8 29.30 -2.83 12.26
C ASN A 8 29.95 -3.15 10.90
N LYS A 9 31.13 -3.79 10.90
CA LYS A 9 31.80 -4.23 9.67
C LYS A 9 30.99 -5.31 8.95
N SER A 10 30.48 -6.29 9.68
CA SER A 10 29.63 -7.36 9.12
C SER A 10 28.31 -6.80 8.55
N VAL A 11 27.65 -5.88 9.26
CA VAL A 11 26.42 -5.23 8.78
C VAL A 11 26.68 -4.46 7.49
N LYS A 12 27.78 -3.71 7.42
CA LYS A 12 28.18 -2.99 6.20
C LYS A 12 28.44 -3.93 5.02
N HIS A 13 29.09 -5.07 5.28
CA HIS A 13 29.35 -6.08 4.26
C HIS A 13 28.05 -6.66 3.71
N ILE A 14 27.15 -7.13 4.58
CA ILE A 14 25.84 -7.69 4.19
C ILE A 14 25.03 -6.65 3.39
N ALA A 15 25.04 -5.38 3.82
CA ALA A 15 24.34 -4.31 3.11
C ALA A 15 24.97 -3.99 1.74
N SER A 16 26.26 -4.24 1.57
CA SER A 16 26.95 -4.13 0.27
C SER A 16 26.57 -5.29 -0.64
N ASP A 17 26.67 -6.52 -0.14
CA ASP A 17 26.35 -7.74 -0.90
C ASP A 17 24.91 -7.72 -1.40
N ARG A 18 23.96 -7.37 -0.51
CA ARG A 18 22.54 -7.24 -0.89
C ARG A 18 22.34 -6.20 -2.00
N ARG A 19 23.07 -5.08 -1.97
CA ARG A 19 22.97 -4.05 -3.02
C ARG A 19 23.54 -4.55 -4.35
N GLU A 20 24.65 -5.27 -4.32
CA GLU A 20 25.25 -5.87 -5.51
C GLU A 20 24.32 -6.93 -6.12
N GLU A 21 23.78 -7.83 -5.31
CA GLU A 21 22.81 -8.84 -5.75
C GLU A 21 21.55 -8.21 -6.34
N MET A 22 21.01 -7.18 -5.69
CA MET A 22 19.86 -6.43 -6.21
C MET A 22 20.19 -5.75 -7.54
N GLY A 23 21.38 -5.16 -7.67
CA GLY A 23 21.85 -4.56 -8.91
C GLY A 23 21.93 -5.57 -10.06
N LYS A 24 22.50 -6.76 -9.80
CA LYS A 24 22.55 -7.88 -10.78
C LYS A 24 21.15 -8.36 -11.16
N PHE A 25 20.25 -8.47 -10.19
CA PHE A 25 18.87 -8.86 -10.42
C PHE A 25 18.14 -7.84 -11.32
N ILE A 26 18.24 -6.55 -11.02
CA ILE A 26 17.64 -5.48 -11.84
C ILE A 26 18.24 -5.47 -13.25
N ALA A 27 19.56 -5.62 -13.38
CA ALA A 27 20.22 -5.70 -14.68
C ALA A 27 19.69 -6.88 -15.50
N HIS A 28 19.49 -8.04 -14.87
CA HIS A 28 18.87 -9.19 -15.53
C HIS A 28 17.43 -8.90 -15.95
N LEU A 29 16.60 -8.31 -15.09
CA LEU A 29 15.21 -7.98 -15.43
C LEU A 29 15.12 -7.08 -16.67
N LYS A 30 16.00 -6.10 -16.80
CA LYS A 30 16.04 -5.20 -17.97
C LYS A 30 16.37 -5.89 -19.29
N THR A 31 16.92 -7.11 -19.25
CA THR A 31 17.21 -7.90 -20.45
C THR A 31 16.05 -8.77 -20.92
N LEU A 32 15.00 -8.88 -20.11
CA LEU A 32 13.83 -9.70 -20.42
C LEU A 32 12.95 -9.03 -21.49
N THR A 33 12.26 -9.85 -22.27
CA THR A 33 11.17 -9.38 -23.13
C THR A 33 9.94 -9.03 -22.27
N PRO A 34 9.00 -8.20 -22.79
CA PRO A 34 7.75 -7.89 -22.09
C PRO A 34 6.99 -9.15 -21.64
N ASP A 35 6.89 -10.15 -22.51
CA ASP A 35 6.17 -11.40 -22.21
C ASP A 35 6.84 -12.23 -21.13
N GLU A 36 8.17 -12.27 -21.10
CA GLU A 36 8.93 -12.96 -20.05
C GLU A 36 8.80 -12.24 -18.71
N PHE A 37 8.83 -10.91 -18.72
CA PHE A 37 8.64 -10.10 -17.53
C PHE A 37 7.26 -10.32 -16.89
N LEU A 38 6.20 -10.42 -17.70
CA LEU A 38 4.84 -10.70 -17.23
C LEU A 38 4.68 -12.11 -16.62
N ARG A 39 5.57 -13.05 -16.94
CA ARG A 39 5.56 -14.42 -16.40
C ARG A 39 6.35 -14.57 -15.10
N LEU A 40 7.03 -13.51 -14.64
CA LEU A 40 7.82 -13.58 -13.43
C LEU A 40 6.96 -13.88 -12.19
N PRO A 41 7.48 -14.68 -11.23
CA PRO A 41 6.82 -14.88 -9.96
C PRO A 41 6.60 -13.53 -9.24
N ARG A 42 5.41 -13.35 -8.68
CA ARG A 42 5.05 -12.14 -7.91
C ARG A 42 6.06 -11.81 -6.81
N ARG A 43 6.63 -12.84 -6.17
CA ARG A 43 7.64 -12.69 -5.10
C ARG A 43 8.88 -11.93 -5.59
N ASP A 44 9.25 -12.07 -6.85
CA ASP A 44 10.43 -11.43 -7.42
C ASP A 44 10.16 -9.95 -7.73
N LEU A 45 8.94 -9.62 -8.16
CA LEU A 45 8.50 -8.23 -8.36
C LEU A 45 8.34 -7.48 -7.04
N GLU A 46 7.87 -8.14 -5.97
CA GLU A 46 7.73 -7.55 -4.63
C GLU A 46 9.07 -7.16 -3.97
N ARG A 47 10.20 -7.63 -4.51
CA ARG A 47 11.55 -7.23 -4.06
C ARG A 47 11.95 -5.86 -4.58
N LEU A 48 11.31 -5.37 -5.64
CA LEU A 48 11.61 -4.11 -6.27
C LEU A 48 10.89 -2.97 -5.56
N THR A 49 11.56 -1.83 -5.44
CA THR A 49 10.86 -0.58 -5.16
C THR A 49 10.06 -0.15 -6.39
N MET A 50 9.04 0.71 -6.22
CA MET A 50 8.28 1.22 -7.37
C MET A 50 9.16 1.97 -8.38
N THR A 51 10.19 2.68 -7.91
CA THR A 51 11.17 3.35 -8.78
C THR A 51 11.95 2.34 -9.62
N GLN A 52 12.42 1.25 -9.00
CA GLN A 52 13.13 0.17 -9.71
C GLN A 52 12.22 -0.56 -10.69
N TYR A 53 10.96 -0.80 -10.30
CA TYR A 53 9.96 -1.38 -11.18
C TYR A 53 9.71 -0.50 -12.40
N ALA A 54 9.52 0.81 -12.21
CA ALA A 54 9.32 1.77 -13.30
C ALA A 54 10.53 1.83 -14.24
N GLU A 55 11.74 1.81 -13.68
CA GLU A 55 12.99 1.79 -14.45
C GLU A 55 13.12 0.53 -15.31
N VAL A 56 12.77 -0.64 -14.74
CA VAL A 56 12.75 -1.91 -15.47
C VAL A 56 11.67 -1.90 -16.55
N ALA A 57 10.46 -1.44 -16.23
CA ALA A 57 9.36 -1.37 -17.19
C ALA A 57 9.67 -0.43 -18.37
N ALA A 58 10.31 0.71 -18.11
CA ALA A 58 10.73 1.65 -19.15
C ALA A 58 11.82 1.05 -20.06
N ALA A 59 12.72 0.21 -19.52
CA ALA A 59 13.75 -0.47 -20.30
C ALA A 59 13.17 -1.56 -21.22
N ILE A 60 12.18 -2.30 -20.74
CA ILE A 60 11.56 -3.42 -21.47
C ILE A 60 10.52 -2.90 -22.49
N CYS A 61 9.82 -1.81 -22.16
CA CYS A 61 8.81 -1.18 -23.00
C CYS A 61 9.17 0.30 -23.24
N PRO A 62 10.04 0.61 -24.21
CA PRO A 62 10.52 1.98 -24.47
C PRO A 62 9.43 2.97 -24.94
N GLY A 63 8.19 2.52 -25.15
CA GLY A 63 7.03 3.36 -25.44
C GLY A 63 6.13 3.64 -24.22
N LEU A 64 6.47 3.12 -23.05
CA LEU A 64 5.72 3.34 -21.81
C LEU A 64 6.34 4.55 -21.09
N ASP A 65 5.74 5.73 -21.23
CA ASP A 65 6.19 6.94 -20.52
C ASP A 65 5.74 6.90 -19.05
N LEU A 66 6.42 6.09 -18.25
CA LEU A 66 6.30 6.09 -16.79
C LEU A 66 7.18 7.20 -16.26
N ARG A 67 6.73 8.45 -16.38
CA ARG A 67 7.43 9.61 -15.83
C ARG A 67 7.71 9.37 -14.34
N PRO A 68 8.97 9.27 -13.90
CA PRO A 68 9.26 9.10 -12.49
C PRO A 68 8.70 10.30 -11.74
N PRO A 69 8.10 10.13 -10.55
CA PRO A 69 7.74 11.27 -9.72
C PRO A 69 9.02 12.09 -9.51
N THR A 70 9.01 13.32 -10.01
CA THR A 70 10.08 14.26 -9.75
C THR A 70 10.06 14.52 -8.25
N ASP A 71 11.04 13.95 -7.55
CA ASP A 71 11.33 14.34 -6.17
C ASP A 71 11.87 15.78 -6.21
N GLU A 72 10.97 16.76 -6.22
CA GLU A 72 11.34 18.12 -5.88
C GLU A 72 11.83 18.11 -4.41
N PRO A 73 13.00 18.69 -4.12
CA PRO A 73 13.47 18.80 -2.74
C PRO A 73 12.56 19.79 -2.00
N GLU A 74 11.60 19.25 -1.27
CA GLU A 74 10.69 20.00 -0.42
C GLU A 74 11.48 20.70 0.70
N PRO A 75 11.23 21.99 0.99
CA PRO A 75 11.86 22.70 2.09
C PRO A 75 11.44 22.07 3.43
N GLU A 76 12.41 21.79 4.30
CA GLU A 76 12.17 21.19 5.61
C GLU A 76 11.10 21.97 6.40
N PRO A 77 9.98 21.36 6.81
CA PRO A 77 9.05 22.01 7.71
C PRO A 77 9.68 22.11 9.10
N SER A 78 9.89 23.37 9.52
CA SER A 78 10.31 23.79 10.86
C SER A 78 9.55 23.01 11.94
N ARG A 79 10.24 22.05 12.56
CA ARG A 79 9.72 21.26 13.68
C ARG A 79 9.59 22.15 14.92
N LYS A 80 8.37 22.60 15.21
CA LYS A 80 8.03 22.97 16.60
C LYS A 80 7.81 21.67 17.40
N PRO A 81 8.42 21.53 18.59
CA PRO A 81 8.30 20.32 19.39
C PRO A 81 6.88 20.20 19.95
N THR A 82 6.08 19.30 19.37
CA THR A 82 4.75 18.98 19.91
C THR A 82 4.91 18.09 21.14
N ARG A 83 4.39 18.61 22.25
CA ARG A 83 4.41 18.04 23.60
C ARG A 83 3.67 16.70 23.60
N ARG A 84 4.37 15.60 23.92
CA ARG A 84 3.76 14.28 24.14
C ARG A 84 2.79 14.37 25.32
N SER A 85 1.52 14.05 25.10
CA SER A 85 0.57 13.76 26.17
C SER A 85 0.81 12.34 26.70
N PRO A 86 0.69 12.10 28.02
CA PRO A 86 0.87 10.79 28.59
C PRO A 86 -0.36 9.91 28.35
N SER A 87 -0.16 8.77 27.71
CA SER A 87 -1.14 7.71 27.52
C SER A 87 -1.58 7.15 28.88
N LEU A 88 -2.86 7.28 29.22
CA LEU A 88 -3.46 6.54 30.33
C LEU A 88 -3.46 5.04 29.98
N ARG A 89 -2.69 4.28 30.76
CA ARG A 89 -2.83 2.83 30.91
C ARG A 89 -4.24 2.52 31.40
N ARG A 90 -5.01 1.73 30.64
CA ARG A 90 -6.14 0.97 31.16
C ARG A 90 -5.76 -0.51 31.17
N SER A 91 -5.65 -1.04 32.37
CA SER A 91 -5.62 -2.46 32.68
C SER A 91 -7.03 -3.02 32.67
N SER A 92 -7.22 -4.20 32.08
CA SER A 92 -8.26 -5.14 32.54
C SER A 92 -7.82 -6.55 32.19
N MET A 93 -7.51 -7.32 33.24
CA MET A 93 -7.30 -8.77 33.19
C MET A 93 -8.64 -9.48 32.96
N ALA A 94 -8.57 -10.48 32.07
CA ALA A 94 -9.23 -11.78 32.08
C ALA A 94 -10.65 -11.95 32.64
N SER A 95 -11.52 -12.49 31.78
CA SER A 95 -12.41 -13.61 32.17
C SER A 95 -12.50 -14.61 31.01
N VAL A 96 -12.37 -15.89 31.37
CA VAL A 96 -12.36 -17.07 30.51
C VAL A 96 -13.71 -17.80 30.65
N ALA A 97 -14.07 -18.52 29.58
CA ALA A 97 -15.02 -19.63 29.48
C ALA A 97 -16.49 -19.31 29.14
N ALA A 98 -16.91 -19.74 27.95
CA ALA A 98 -17.87 -20.84 27.77
C ALA A 98 -17.89 -21.30 26.30
N SER A 99 -18.29 -22.55 26.09
CA SER A 99 -17.77 -23.46 25.07
C SER A 99 -18.86 -23.97 24.11
N VAL A 100 -18.45 -24.36 22.89
CA VAL A 100 -18.96 -25.47 22.05
C VAL A 100 -20.26 -25.24 21.24
N ILE A 101 -20.29 -25.86 20.04
CA ILE A 101 -21.34 -25.95 18.99
C ILE A 101 -21.38 -24.71 18.06
N VAL A 102 -20.80 -24.65 16.85
CA VAL A 102 -20.96 -25.51 15.64
C VAL A 102 -19.65 -25.49 14.84
N ALA A 103 -18.92 -26.61 14.86
CA ALA A 103 -18.04 -26.99 13.76
C ALA A 103 -18.85 -27.95 12.87
N VAL A 104 -18.59 -27.93 11.55
CA VAL A 104 -19.27 -28.69 10.47
C VAL A 104 -20.50 -27.98 9.85
N ALA A 105 -20.27 -26.89 9.09
CA ALA A 105 -21.20 -26.45 8.02
C ALA A 105 -20.64 -25.44 6.99
N LEU A 106 -19.51 -24.75 7.21
CA LEU A 106 -19.06 -23.67 6.29
C LEU A 106 -17.66 -23.89 5.70
N ALA A 107 -17.33 -25.15 5.40
CA ALA A 107 -16.14 -25.50 4.61
C ALA A 107 -16.36 -25.41 3.09
N LEU A 108 -17.48 -24.82 2.61
CA LEU A 108 -17.82 -24.74 1.17
C LEU A 108 -18.38 -23.39 0.70
N THR A 109 -18.31 -22.33 1.50
CA THR A 109 -18.60 -20.98 1.01
C THR A 109 -17.30 -20.20 0.91
N GLY A 110 -16.60 -20.37 -0.22
CA GLY A 110 -15.72 -19.30 -0.70
C GLY A 110 -16.52 -17.99 -0.74
N PRO A 111 -15.87 -16.82 -0.57
CA PRO A 111 -16.61 -15.56 -0.69
C PRO A 111 -17.20 -15.52 -2.09
N ILE A 112 -18.52 -15.61 -2.14
CA ILE A 112 -19.31 -15.41 -3.34
C ILE A 112 -18.90 -14.03 -3.84
N VAL A 113 -18.15 -14.02 -4.95
CA VAL A 113 -17.98 -12.83 -5.78
C VAL A 113 -19.37 -12.54 -6.29
N GLY A 114 -20.13 -11.77 -5.51
CA GLY A 114 -21.38 -11.19 -5.95
C GLY A 114 -21.03 -10.34 -7.16
N LYS A 115 -21.46 -10.80 -8.35
CA LYS A 115 -21.73 -9.90 -9.46
C LYS A 115 -22.65 -8.83 -8.88
N TYR A 116 -22.12 -7.63 -8.66
CA TYR A 116 -22.88 -6.51 -8.16
C TYR A 116 -24.02 -6.25 -9.14
N SER A 117 -25.24 -6.61 -8.74
CA SER A 117 -26.45 -6.12 -9.38
C SER A 117 -26.45 -4.60 -9.27
N ALA A 118 -26.68 -3.94 -10.39
CA ALA A 118 -26.70 -2.48 -10.56
C ALA A 118 -27.90 -1.79 -9.88
N GLU A 119 -28.37 -2.25 -8.72
CA GLU A 119 -29.60 -1.73 -8.08
C GLU A 119 -29.48 -1.38 -6.59
N THR A 120 -28.36 -1.70 -5.93
CA THR A 120 -28.16 -1.26 -4.54
C THR A 120 -27.30 -0.01 -4.55
N GLU A 121 -27.91 1.14 -4.27
CA GLU A 121 -27.21 2.41 -4.09
C GLU A 121 -26.13 2.25 -3.00
N LEU A 122 -24.89 2.67 -3.31
CA LEU A 122 -23.80 2.64 -2.35
C LEU A 122 -24.07 3.71 -1.28
N VAL A 123 -24.38 3.28 -0.06
CA VAL A 123 -24.56 4.18 1.08
C VAL A 123 -23.45 3.96 2.09
N ARG A 124 -22.84 5.06 2.57
CA ARG A 124 -21.78 5.02 3.58
C ARG A 124 -22.02 6.03 4.69
N PRO A 125 -21.74 5.68 5.96
CA PRO A 125 -21.81 6.66 7.04
C PRO A 125 -20.78 7.77 6.83
N THR A 126 -21.12 9.00 7.22
CA THR A 126 -20.15 10.11 7.22
C THR A 126 -18.91 9.78 8.07
N TYR A 127 -19.07 8.95 9.10
CA TYR A 127 -17.94 8.44 9.87
C TYR A 127 -17.15 7.36 9.11
N ILE A 128 -15.98 7.72 8.61
CA ILE A 128 -15.06 6.84 7.84
C ILE A 128 -14.60 5.60 8.63
N GLY A 129 -14.55 5.68 9.97
CA GLY A 129 -14.02 4.59 10.79
C GLY A 129 -14.81 3.27 10.71
N SER A 130 -16.06 3.31 10.26
CA SER A 130 -16.92 2.14 10.04
C SER A 130 -16.94 1.65 8.58
N TRP A 131 -16.19 2.30 7.69
CA TRP A 131 -16.15 1.89 6.28
C TRP A 131 -15.50 0.51 6.13
N PRO A 132 -15.99 -0.33 5.19
CA PRO A 132 -15.42 -1.63 4.95
C PRO A 132 -13.99 -1.51 4.37
N ARG A 133 -13.20 -2.57 4.52
CA ARG A 133 -11.87 -2.62 3.91
C ARG A 133 -11.96 -3.08 2.47
N CYS A 134 -11.18 -2.45 1.60
CA CYS A 134 -10.98 -2.93 0.25
C CYS A 134 -9.83 -3.94 0.16
N ALA A 135 -10.08 -5.04 -0.55
CA ALA A 135 -9.08 -6.09 -0.76
C ALA A 135 -8.00 -5.68 -1.78
N ARG A 136 -8.39 -4.87 -2.77
CA ARG A 136 -7.52 -4.37 -3.85
C ARG A 136 -8.00 -2.98 -4.29
N LEU A 137 -7.19 -2.28 -5.06
CA LEU A 137 -7.56 -1.05 -5.75
C LEU A 137 -7.90 -1.39 -7.20
N ASN A 138 -9.03 -0.88 -7.71
CA ASN A 138 -9.41 -0.93 -9.12
C ASN A 138 -10.50 0.11 -9.41
N GLU A 139 -10.82 0.32 -10.69
CA GLU A 139 -11.79 1.30 -11.17
C GLU A 139 -13.26 0.97 -10.83
N SER A 140 -13.54 -0.18 -10.22
CA SER A 140 -14.91 -0.57 -9.83
C SER A 140 -15.19 -0.39 -8.34
N ILE A 141 -14.18 -0.01 -7.57
CA ILE A 141 -14.24 0.03 -6.12
C ILE A 141 -14.56 1.45 -5.63
N ASP A 142 -15.48 1.55 -4.67
CA ASP A 142 -15.87 2.79 -4.03
C ASP A 142 -16.37 2.55 -2.58
N GLY A 143 -16.33 3.59 -1.74
CA GLY A 143 -16.83 3.59 -0.36
C GLY A 143 -16.10 2.62 0.54
N CYS A 144 -14.77 2.68 0.60
CA CYS A 144 -13.99 1.77 1.43
C CYS A 144 -12.66 2.36 1.88
N VAL A 145 -11.96 1.61 2.74
CA VAL A 145 -10.60 1.93 3.19
C VAL A 145 -9.61 0.89 2.68
N TYR A 146 -8.56 1.33 2.01
CA TYR A 146 -7.45 0.48 1.60
C TYR A 146 -6.23 0.73 2.48
N VAL A 147 -5.44 -0.32 2.74
CA VAL A 147 -4.19 -0.23 3.49
C VAL A 147 -3.08 -0.85 2.64
N PRO A 148 -2.18 -0.04 2.07
CA PRO A 148 -1.15 -0.54 1.19
C PRO A 148 -0.08 -1.28 1.99
N ARG A 149 0.51 -2.32 1.39
CA ARG A 149 1.62 -3.07 2.01
C ARG A 149 2.98 -2.42 1.78
N GLN A 150 3.06 -1.47 0.86
CA GLN A 150 4.28 -0.77 0.45
C GLN A 150 3.95 0.70 0.19
N HIS A 151 4.99 1.54 0.09
CA HIS A 151 4.81 2.93 -0.31
C HIS A 151 4.30 2.98 -1.76
N LEU A 152 3.21 3.72 -2.00
CA LEU A 152 2.62 3.87 -3.32
C LEU A 152 2.67 5.32 -3.78
N PRO A 153 3.08 5.62 -5.02
CA PRO A 153 2.97 6.97 -5.56
C PRO A 153 1.49 7.32 -5.81
N TRP A 154 1.11 8.57 -5.53
CA TRP A 154 -0.28 9.03 -5.69
C TRP A 154 -0.82 8.81 -7.11
N ASN A 155 -0.02 9.09 -8.14
CA ASN A 155 -0.39 8.86 -9.55
C ASN A 155 -0.81 7.41 -9.82
N TYR A 156 -0.14 6.43 -9.20
CA TYR A 156 -0.47 5.03 -9.37
C TYR A 156 -1.80 4.67 -8.71
N VAL A 157 -2.06 5.19 -7.51
CA VAL A 157 -3.33 4.98 -6.80
C VAL A 157 -4.49 5.63 -7.55
N ALA A 158 -4.31 6.88 -7.98
CA ALA A 158 -5.27 7.64 -8.79
C ALA A 158 -5.60 6.90 -10.09
N HIS A 159 -4.58 6.42 -10.82
CA HIS A 159 -4.76 5.64 -12.03
C HIS A 159 -5.55 4.35 -11.78
N LEU A 160 -5.21 3.57 -10.75
CA LEU A 160 -5.92 2.33 -10.43
C LEU A 160 -7.39 2.55 -10.07
N LEU A 161 -7.72 3.68 -9.43
CA LEU A 161 -9.07 4.00 -9.00
C LEU A 161 -9.88 4.75 -10.07
N GLY A 162 -9.22 5.32 -11.08
CA GLY A 162 -9.85 6.23 -12.03
C GLY A 162 -10.42 7.47 -11.34
N ILE A 163 -9.64 8.08 -10.43
CA ILE A 163 -9.98 9.32 -9.69
C ILE A 163 -8.91 10.37 -10.04
N ASP A 164 -9.27 11.65 -10.07
CA ASP A 164 -8.29 12.71 -10.17
C ASP A 164 -7.31 12.71 -8.97
N ILE A 165 -6.04 13.02 -9.22
CA ILE A 165 -5.04 12.99 -8.15
C ILE A 165 -5.27 14.07 -7.09
N ALA A 166 -5.75 15.26 -7.48
CA ALA A 166 -6.02 16.34 -6.52
C ALA A 166 -7.20 15.95 -5.63
N GLU A 167 -8.29 15.44 -6.22
CA GLU A 167 -9.46 14.93 -5.49
C GLU A 167 -9.08 13.82 -4.50
N LEU A 168 -8.31 12.83 -4.96
CA LEU A 168 -7.86 11.73 -4.10
C LEU A 168 -6.99 12.21 -2.92
N ARG A 169 -6.14 13.22 -3.16
CA ARG A 169 -5.28 13.82 -2.13
C ARG A 169 -6.08 14.68 -1.15
N ASP A 170 -7.07 15.42 -1.62
CA ASP A 170 -7.96 16.21 -0.76
C ASP A 170 -8.76 15.31 0.17
N LEU A 171 -9.30 14.20 -0.35
CA LEU A 171 -9.97 13.18 0.45
C LEU A 171 -9.04 12.55 1.52
N ASN A 172 -7.73 12.54 1.26
CA ASN A 172 -6.72 11.92 2.11
C ASN A 172 -5.69 12.92 2.62
N TYR A 173 -6.11 14.15 2.92
CA TYR A 173 -5.22 15.25 3.32
C TYR A 173 -4.38 14.96 4.57
N HIS A 174 -4.74 13.95 5.36
CA HIS A 174 -3.97 13.47 6.52
C HIS A 174 -2.68 12.74 6.14
N LEU A 175 -2.53 12.33 4.88
CA LEU A 175 -1.36 11.64 4.36
C LEU A 175 -0.36 12.63 3.72
N PRO A 176 0.93 12.27 3.65
CA PRO A 176 1.93 13.12 3.02
C PRO A 176 1.68 13.32 1.52
N ALA A 177 2.03 14.51 1.05
CA ALA A 177 1.84 14.94 -0.34
C ALA A 177 2.61 14.12 -1.37
N SER A 178 3.79 13.59 -1.00
CA SER A 178 4.70 12.93 -1.94
C SER A 178 4.25 11.52 -2.34
N HIS A 179 3.72 10.76 -1.39
CA HIS A 179 3.32 9.36 -1.62
C HIS A 179 2.37 8.89 -0.53
N VAL A 180 1.73 7.74 -0.76
CA VAL A 180 0.98 7.02 0.25
C VAL A 180 1.93 6.09 1.04
N PRO A 181 2.07 6.27 2.36
CA PRO A 181 2.93 5.39 3.15
C PRO A 181 2.38 3.98 3.29
N ALA A 182 3.27 3.00 3.40
CA ALA A 182 2.89 1.63 3.74
C ALA A 182 2.17 1.58 5.09
N GLY A 183 1.09 0.82 5.20
CA GLY A 183 0.34 0.63 6.44
C GLY A 183 -0.66 1.74 6.78
N GLU A 184 -0.63 2.86 6.06
CA GLU A 184 -1.57 3.97 6.27
C GLU A 184 -2.90 3.77 5.55
N LYS A 185 -3.98 4.27 6.15
CA LYS A 185 -5.33 4.12 5.59
C LYS A 185 -5.55 5.14 4.47
N ILE A 186 -5.87 4.64 3.28
CA ILE A 186 -6.39 5.40 2.15
C ILE A 186 -7.91 5.27 2.15
N ILE A 187 -8.60 6.41 2.17
CA ILE A 187 -10.03 6.52 1.96
C ILE A 187 -10.27 6.51 0.45
N VAL A 188 -11.14 5.62 0.01
CA VAL A 188 -11.56 5.50 -1.39
C VAL A 188 -13.02 5.90 -1.47
N TRP A 189 -13.26 7.08 -2.03
CA TRP A 189 -14.58 7.65 -2.30
C TRP A 189 -14.55 8.28 -3.69
N ARG A 190 -15.52 7.91 -4.54
CA ARG A 190 -15.61 8.29 -5.96
C ARG A 190 -16.96 8.92 -6.32
N ASP A 191 -17.73 9.28 -5.29
CA ASP A 191 -19.08 9.82 -5.44
C ASP A 191 -20.03 8.94 -6.28
N LEU A 192 -19.81 7.61 -6.34
CA LEU A 192 -20.77 6.68 -6.99
C LEU A 192 -21.97 6.35 -6.10
N GLY A 193 -21.97 6.88 -4.87
CA GLY A 193 -22.97 6.65 -3.84
C GLY A 193 -23.26 7.92 -3.05
N ARG A 194 -23.90 7.76 -1.89
CA ARG A 194 -24.17 8.85 -0.96
C ARG A 194 -23.63 8.60 0.43
N LEU A 195 -23.39 9.69 1.15
CA LEU A 195 -23.10 9.65 2.57
C LEU A 195 -24.40 9.71 3.41
N GLU A 196 -24.47 8.89 4.44
CA GLU A 196 -25.49 8.93 5.49
C GLU A 196 -25.15 10.05 6.48
N ASN A 197 -26.11 10.94 6.68
CA ASN A 197 -26.07 12.04 7.64
C ASN A 197 -26.20 11.54 9.08
#